data_AF-A0A6J4J0D7-F1
#
_entry.id   AF-A0A6J4J0D7-F1
#
_cell.length_a   1.000
_cell.length_b   1.000
_cell.length_c   1.000
_cell.angle_alpha   90.00
_cell.angle_beta   90.00
_cell.angle_gamma   90.00
#
_symmetry.space_group_name_H-M   'P 1'
#
loop_
_entity.id
_entity.type
_entity.pdbx_description
1 polymer ?
#
loop_
_entity_poly.entity_id
_entity_poly.type
_entity_poly.pdbx_seq_one_letter_code
_entity_poly.pdbx_strand_id
1 'polypeptide(L)'
;MVTIYARQVQAPPDWALRQRALIDQMNAAAPVFQERYTRADGSFVWRPAWPGMDGSDDGYESYHNWPLFYALGGDADLHRRSRFLWDAVTRQFTAYGQVWREFDAFYDWMH
;
A
#
# COMPACT_ATOMS: atom_id res chain seq x y z
N MET A 1 -27.56 -22.86 12.14
CA MET A 1 -26.96 -21.75 12.90
C MET A 1 -25.96 -22.36 13.87
N VAL A 2 -24.67 -22.05 13.75
CA VAL A 2 -23.62 -22.60 14.62
C VAL A 2 -23.47 -21.68 15.83
N THR A 3 -23.50 -22.23 17.04
CA THR A 3 -23.24 -21.46 18.26
C THR A 3 -21.86 -21.82 18.80
N ILE A 4 -21.02 -20.81 19.03
CA ILE A 4 -19.67 -20.96 19.59
C ILE A 4 -19.72 -20.54 21.06
N TYR A 5 -19.18 -21.38 21.95
CA TYR A 5 -19.09 -21.11 23.39
C TYR A 5 -17.63 -21.10 23.85
N ALA A 6 -17.22 -20.05 24.55
CA ALA A 6 -15.93 -20.02 25.25
C ALA A 6 -16.11 -20.59 26.66
N ARG A 7 -15.23 -21.51 27.07
CA ARG A 7 -15.28 -22.15 28.40
C ARG A 7 -14.24 -21.60 29.38
N GLN A 8 -13.26 -20.88 28.89
CA GLN A 8 -12.12 -20.38 29.66
C GLN A 8 -11.69 -19.02 29.13
N VAL A 9 -11.27 -18.15 30.05
CA VAL A 9 -10.61 -16.88 29.76
C VAL A 9 -9.14 -17.04 30.08
N GLN A 10 -8.27 -16.59 29.17
CA GLN A 10 -6.83 -16.57 29.37
C GLN A 10 -6.29 -15.18 29.05
N ALA A 11 -5.14 -14.84 29.62
CA ALA A 11 -4.42 -13.63 29.21
C ALA A 11 -4.04 -13.74 27.72
N PRO A 12 -4.05 -12.63 26.96
CA PRO A 12 -3.58 -12.64 25.59
C PRO A 12 -2.13 -13.14 25.53
N PRO A 13 -1.77 -14.03 24.59
CA PRO A 13 -0.40 -14.46 24.43
C PRO A 13 0.48 -13.30 23.95
N ASP A 14 1.76 -13.30 24.32
CA ASP A 14 2.72 -12.23 24.02
C ASP A 14 2.78 -11.87 22.53
N TRP A 15 2.69 -12.86 21.64
CA TRP A 15 2.72 -12.61 20.19
C TRP A 15 1.56 -11.74 19.72
N ALA A 16 0.37 -11.88 20.34
CA ALA A 16 -0.81 -11.11 19.96
C ALA A 16 -0.66 -9.64 20.37
N LEU A 17 -0.10 -9.40 21.55
CA LEU A 17 0.23 -8.04 22.02
C LEU A 17 1.27 -7.37 21.11
N ARG A 18 2.32 -8.11 20.73
CA ARG A 18 3.36 -7.61 19.82
C ARG A 18 2.83 -7.34 18.42
N GLN A 19 1.94 -8.19 17.89
CA GLN A 19 1.29 -7.97 16.61
C GLN A 19 0.43 -6.70 16.64
N ARG A 20 -0.34 -6.46 17.71
CA ARG A 20 -1.11 -5.22 17.86
C ARG A 20 -0.20 -3.99 17.91
N ALA A 21 0.88 -4.05 18.69
CA ALA A 21 1.85 -2.97 18.74
C ALA A 21 2.49 -2.69 17.36
N LEU A 22 2.83 -3.73 16.60
CA LEU A 22 3.36 -3.58 15.24
C LEU A 22 2.35 -2.92 14.30
N ILE A 23 1.09 -3.37 14.33
CA ILE A 23 -0.01 -2.75 13.56
C ILE A 23 -0.13 -1.26 13.89
N ASP A 24 -0.11 -0.90 15.18
CA ASP A 24 -0.23 0.49 15.61
C ASP A 24 0.96 1.34 15.13
N GLN A 25 2.19 0.79 15.15
CA GLN A 25 3.36 1.47 14.59
C GLN A 25 3.27 1.65 13.07
N MET A 26 2.82 0.63 12.34
CA MET A 26 2.64 0.70 10.90
C MET A 26 1.55 1.72 10.50
N ASN A 27 0.44 1.77 11.25
CA ASN A 27 -0.61 2.78 11.09
C ASN A 27 -0.07 4.22 11.25
N ALA A 28 0.85 4.43 12.19
CA ALA A 28 1.47 5.73 12.40
C ALA A 28 2.53 6.06 11.31
N ALA A 29 3.30 5.07 10.86
CA ALA A 29 4.40 5.29 9.94
C ALA A 29 3.95 5.50 8.48
N ALA A 30 2.92 4.79 8.02
CA ALA A 30 2.50 4.81 6.62
C ALA A 30 2.07 6.21 6.12
N PRO A 31 1.27 7.02 6.87
CA PRO A 31 0.95 8.38 6.45
C PRO A 31 2.18 9.29 6.36
N VAL A 32 3.14 9.15 7.28
CA VAL A 32 4.41 9.90 7.27
C VAL A 32 5.24 9.54 6.05
N PHE A 33 5.28 8.25 5.68
CA PHE A 33 5.95 7.80 4.46
C PHE A 33 5.30 8.42 3.21
N GLN A 34 3.97 8.36 3.10
CA GLN A 34 3.25 8.99 1.99
C GLN A 34 3.59 10.49 1.90
N GLU A 35 3.42 11.24 2.99
CA GLU A 35 3.65 12.69 3.00
C GLU A 35 5.08 13.07 2.61
N ARG A 36 6.06 12.26 3.00
CA ARG A 36 7.47 12.51 2.67
C ARG A 36 7.80 12.30 1.19
N TYR A 37 7.19 11.32 0.53
CA TYR A 37 7.60 10.87 -0.81
C TYR A 37 6.60 11.20 -1.92
N THR A 38 5.45 11.76 -1.57
CA THR A 38 4.43 12.17 -2.53
C THR A 38 4.06 13.64 -2.40
N ARG A 39 3.58 14.23 -3.49
CA ARG A 39 2.93 15.54 -3.47
C ARG A 39 1.47 15.38 -3.02
N ALA A 40 0.78 16.50 -2.83
CA ALA A 40 -0.62 16.52 -2.43
C ALA A 40 -1.56 15.76 -3.40
N ASP A 41 -1.20 15.66 -4.68
CA ASP A 41 -1.97 14.91 -5.70
C ASP A 41 -1.61 13.41 -5.77
N GLY A 42 -0.74 12.94 -4.88
CA GLY A 42 -0.25 11.57 -4.81
C GLY A 42 0.92 11.27 -5.73
N SER A 43 1.30 12.17 -6.64
CA SER A 43 2.46 11.96 -7.51
C SER A 43 3.75 11.89 -6.69
N PHE A 44 4.65 10.99 -7.07
CA PHE A 44 5.94 10.85 -6.41
C PHE A 44 6.79 12.10 -6.56
N VAL A 45 7.49 12.48 -5.48
CA VAL A 45 8.62 13.42 -5.53
C VAL A 45 9.82 12.69 -6.15
N TRP A 46 9.78 12.55 -7.47
CA TRP A 46 10.70 11.70 -8.23
C TRP A 46 11.19 12.38 -9.52
N ARG A 47 11.65 11.57 -10.49
CA ARG A 47 12.21 12.03 -11.76
C ARG A 47 11.19 12.86 -12.54
N PRO A 48 11.62 13.83 -13.36
CA PRO A 48 10.71 14.56 -14.23
C PRO A 48 10.34 13.81 -15.52
N ALA A 49 11.13 12.79 -15.89
CA ALA A 49 10.92 11.94 -17.06
C ALA A 49 11.46 10.53 -16.79
N TRP A 50 10.89 9.53 -17.45
CA TRP A 50 11.27 8.13 -17.29
C TRP A 50 12.20 7.67 -18.42
N PRO A 51 13.40 7.17 -18.11
CA PRO A 51 14.26 6.57 -19.11
C PRO A 51 13.89 5.09 -19.29
N GLY A 52 13.70 4.67 -20.54
CA GLY A 52 13.52 3.25 -20.86
C GLY A 52 12.06 2.79 -20.84
N MET A 53 11.90 1.48 -20.75
CA MET A 53 10.65 0.75 -21.01
C MET A 53 10.28 -0.19 -19.85
N ASP A 54 10.91 -0.06 -18.69
CA ASP A 54 10.81 -0.98 -17.55
C ASP A 54 10.73 -0.17 -16.24
N GLY A 55 10.14 -0.74 -15.18
CA GLY A 55 10.10 -0.18 -13.83
C GLY A 55 8.83 0.61 -13.45
N SER A 56 7.69 0.37 -14.10
CA SER A 56 6.39 0.89 -13.65
C SER A 56 5.87 0.18 -12.40
N ASP A 57 6.19 -1.11 -12.26
CA ASP A 57 5.96 -1.95 -11.09
C ASP A 57 6.46 -1.30 -9.80
N ASP A 58 7.68 -0.74 -9.78
CA ASP A 58 8.30 -0.04 -8.64
C ASP A 58 7.33 0.98 -7.99
N GLY A 59 6.58 1.70 -8.85
CA GLY A 59 5.59 2.66 -8.41
C GLY A 59 4.43 2.00 -7.66
N TYR A 60 3.87 0.93 -8.21
CA TYR A 60 2.75 0.22 -7.61
C TYR A 60 3.17 -0.61 -6.38
N GLU A 61 4.37 -1.20 -6.41
CA GLU A 61 4.95 -2.00 -5.34
C GLU A 61 5.07 -1.21 -4.03
N SER A 62 5.26 0.11 -4.12
CA SER A 62 5.32 1.02 -2.97
C SER A 62 4.08 0.94 -2.05
N TYR A 63 2.92 0.54 -2.56
CA TYR A 63 1.63 0.61 -1.85
C TYR A 63 0.75 -0.65 -1.94
N HIS A 64 1.16 -1.65 -2.72
CA HIS A 64 0.36 -2.85 -3.02
C HIS A 64 0.02 -3.68 -1.76
N ASN A 65 0.85 -3.61 -0.71
CA ASN A 65 0.70 -4.40 0.51
C ASN A 65 -0.22 -3.74 1.57
N TRP A 66 -0.60 -2.47 1.39
CA TRP A 66 -1.47 -1.76 2.35
C TRP A 66 -2.90 -2.32 2.43
N PRO A 67 -3.54 -2.76 1.33
CA PRO A 67 -4.85 -3.44 1.40
C PRO A 67 -4.78 -4.76 2.18
N LEU A 68 -3.70 -5.54 2.01
CA LEU A 68 -3.48 -6.74 2.81
C LEU A 68 -3.29 -6.41 4.29
N PHE A 69 -2.50 -5.38 4.59
CA PHE A 69 -2.34 -4.90 5.96
C PHE A 69 -3.67 -4.47 6.60
N TYR A 70 -4.54 -3.78 5.85
CA TYR A 70 -5.91 -3.49 6.29
C TYR A 70 -6.70 -4.77 6.60
N ALA A 71 -6.66 -5.77 5.73
CA ALA A 71 -7.33 -7.06 5.96
C ALA A 71 -6.82 -7.79 7.22
N LEU A 72 -5.57 -7.58 7.61
CA LEU A 72 -4.94 -8.12 8.82
C LEU A 72 -5.25 -7.30 10.09
N GLY A 73 -6.03 -6.22 9.99
CA GLY A 73 -6.46 -5.39 11.12
C GLY A 73 -5.77 -4.03 11.21
N GLY A 74 -5.12 -3.58 10.13
CA GLY A 74 -4.65 -2.21 9.94
C GLY A 74 -5.79 -1.20 9.73
N ASP A 75 -5.47 0.08 9.76
CA ASP A 75 -6.48 1.16 9.65
C ASP A 75 -7.14 1.20 8.25
N ALA A 76 -8.45 1.42 8.22
CA ALA A 76 -9.21 1.61 6.99
C ALA A 76 -8.74 2.83 6.17
N ASP A 77 -8.10 3.82 6.81
CA ASP A 77 -7.46 4.94 6.14
C ASP A 77 -6.34 4.50 5.20
N LEU A 78 -5.52 3.52 5.58
CA LEU A 78 -4.46 3.03 4.70
C LEU A 78 -5.00 2.32 3.47
N HIS A 79 -6.12 1.60 3.60
CA HIS A 79 -6.81 1.06 2.43
C HIS A 79 -7.32 2.17 1.49
N ARG A 80 -7.85 3.27 2.02
CA ARG A 80 -8.24 4.44 1.19
C ARG A 80 -7.03 5.08 0.51
N ARG A 81 -5.94 5.32 1.25
CA ARG A 81 -4.71 5.91 0.72
C ARG A 81 -4.07 5.05 -0.36
N SER A 82 -4.01 3.74 -0.16
CA SER A 82 -3.45 2.80 -1.13
C SER A 82 -4.14 2.92 -2.49
N ARG A 83 -5.47 2.97 -2.53
CA ARG A 83 -6.23 3.17 -3.79
C ARG A 83 -5.95 4.53 -4.42
N PHE A 84 -5.93 5.59 -3.60
CA PHE A 84 -5.60 6.94 -4.09
C PHE A 84 -4.19 6.99 -4.72
N LEU A 85 -3.22 6.33 -4.09
CA LEU A 85 -1.83 6.29 -4.55
C LEU A 85 -1.66 5.38 -5.75
N TRP A 86 -2.37 4.26 -5.82
CA TRP A 86 -2.46 3.40 -7.00
C TRP A 86 -2.87 4.23 -8.23
N ASP A 87 -3.97 4.98 -8.12
CA ASP A 87 -4.43 5.84 -9.21
C ASP A 87 -3.42 6.95 -9.55
N ALA A 88 -2.69 7.46 -8.55
CA ALA A 88 -1.64 8.46 -8.76
C ALA A 88 -0.43 7.90 -9.51
N VAL A 89 -0.01 6.67 -9.17
CA VAL A 89 1.03 5.93 -9.90
C VAL A 89 0.58 5.75 -11.36
N THR A 90 -0.64 5.25 -11.59
CA THR A 90 -1.18 5.09 -12.95
C THR A 90 -1.12 6.39 -13.73
N ARG A 91 -1.58 7.52 -13.17
CA ARG A 91 -1.50 8.83 -13.83
C ARG A 91 -0.07 9.25 -14.16
N GLN A 92 0.84 9.12 -13.20
CA GLN A 92 2.23 9.55 -13.37
C GLN A 92 2.96 8.70 -14.42
N PHE A 93 2.79 7.38 -14.38
CA PHE A 93 3.42 6.47 -15.32
C PHE A 93 2.75 6.48 -16.72
N THR A 94 1.47 6.87 -16.82
CA THR A 94 0.87 7.25 -18.11
C THR A 94 1.53 8.50 -18.69
N ALA A 95 1.82 9.52 -17.87
CA ALA A 95 2.53 10.71 -18.34
C ALA A 95 3.96 10.40 -18.81
N TYR A 96 4.59 9.36 -18.25
CA TYR A 96 5.87 8.84 -18.73
C TYR A 96 5.77 7.93 -19.95
N GLY A 97 4.56 7.53 -20.36
CA GLY A 97 4.33 6.60 -21.46
C GLY A 97 4.59 5.13 -21.09
N GLN A 98 4.80 4.79 -19.82
CA GLN A 98 4.95 3.41 -19.37
C GLN A 98 3.61 2.70 -19.23
N VAL A 99 2.55 3.43 -18.87
CA VAL A 99 1.18 2.88 -18.73
C VAL A 99 0.27 3.43 -19.82
N TRP A 100 -0.35 2.54 -20.59
CA TRP A 100 -1.30 2.87 -21.64
C TRP A 100 -2.66 2.21 -21.39
N ARG A 101 -3.72 3.04 -21.30
CA ARG A 101 -5.08 2.59 -20.98
C ARG A 101 -5.15 1.70 -19.73
N GLU A 102 -4.41 2.09 -18.69
CA GLU A 102 -4.31 1.38 -17.40
C GLU A 102 -3.56 0.03 -17.43
N PHE A 103 -2.89 -0.29 -18.54
CA PHE A 103 -2.02 -1.46 -18.66
C PHE A 103 -0.57 -1.03 -18.91
N ASP A 104 0.39 -1.80 -18.42
CA ASP A 104 1.80 -1.58 -18.76
C ASP A 104 2.01 -1.74 -20.27
N ALA A 105 2.63 -0.73 -20.87
CA ALA A 105 2.83 -0.64 -22.30
C ALA A 105 4.02 -1.46 -22.79
N PHE A 106 4.88 -1.89 -21.85
CA PHE A 106 6.16 -2.52 -22.11
C PHE A 106 6.39 -3.72 -21.16
N TYR A 107 7.59 -4.31 -21.24
CA TYR A 107 7.98 -5.40 -20.36
C TYR A 107 8.19 -4.86 -18.95
N ASP A 108 7.46 -5.44 -18.00
CA ASP A 108 7.54 -5.10 -16.58
C ASP A 108 7.08 -6.31 -15.76
N TRP A 109 7.63 -6.52 -14.56
CA TRP A 109 7.40 -7.69 -13.72
C TRP A 109 7.07 -7.29 -12.30
N MET A 110 5.77 -7.18 -12.00
CA MET A 110 5.31 -7.18 -10.61
C MET A 110 5.81 -8.44 -9.87
N HIS A 111 6.55 -8.24 -8.79
CA HIS A 111 7.11 -9.32 -7.96
C HIS A 111 6.17 -9.79 -6.84
#